data_AF-A0A7S3SXG9-F1
#
_entry.id   AF-A0A7S3SXG9-F1
#
_cell.length_a   1.000
_cell.length_b   1.000
_cell.length_c   1.000
_cell.angle_alpha   90.00
_cell.angle_beta   90.00
_cell.angle_gamma   90.00
#
_symmetry.space_group_name_H-M   'P 1'
#
loop_
_entity.id
_entity.type
_entity.pdbx_description
1 polymer ?
#
loop_
_entity_poly.entity_id
_entity_poly.type
_entity_poly.pdbx_seq_one_letter_code
_entity_poly.pdbx_strand_id
1 'polypeptide(L)'
;EPPPPGCRKCIVATNIAEASLTIDGIFFVVDPGMAKTKSYNAKTGMDSLLITPVSQANARQRAGRAGRTGPGKCYRLYTELAYRNEMLSTSVPEIQRTNLSNVVLLLKAMGINDMLSFDFMDPPPV
;
A
#
# COMPACT_ATOMS: atom_id res chain seq x y z
N GLU A 1 -12.17 21.14 -8.86
CA GLU A 1 -13.18 22.18 -8.57
C GLU A 1 -13.35 22.34 -7.06
N PRO A 2 -13.49 23.59 -6.57
CA PRO A 2 -13.81 23.88 -5.18
C PRO A 2 -15.27 23.47 -4.87
N PRO A 3 -15.57 23.01 -3.64
CA PRO A 3 -16.95 22.74 -3.25
C PRO A 3 -17.77 24.05 -3.22
N PRO A 4 -19.09 23.99 -3.44
CA PRO A 4 -19.97 25.15 -3.26
C PRO A 4 -19.84 25.78 -1.86
N PRO A 5 -20.14 27.09 -1.70
CA PRO A 5 -20.14 27.74 -0.39
C PRO A 5 -21.02 27.00 0.62
N GLY A 6 -20.52 26.78 1.83
CA GLY A 6 -21.22 26.03 2.88
C GLY A 6 -21.13 24.50 2.76
N CYS A 7 -20.56 23.96 1.66
CA CYS A 7 -20.37 22.52 1.49
C CYS A 7 -18.95 22.08 1.85
N ARG A 8 -18.83 20.86 2.38
CA ARG A 8 -17.54 20.19 2.59
C ARG A 8 -17.29 19.19 1.47
N LYS A 9 -16.11 19.26 0.86
CA LYS A 9 -15.64 18.25 -0.09
C LYS A 9 -15.26 16.98 0.67
N CYS A 10 -15.93 15.88 0.36
CA CYS A 10 -15.59 14.54 0.87
C CYS A 10 -15.10 13.68 -0.29
N ILE A 11 -13.98 12.98 -0.09
CA ILE A 11 -13.36 12.14 -1.12
C ILE A 11 -13.26 10.73 -0.57
N VAL A 12 -13.87 9.78 -1.28
CA VAL A 12 -13.73 8.35 -1.01
C VAL A 12 -12.69 7.81 -1.98
N ALA A 13 -11.61 7.29 -1.45
CA ALA A 13 -10.49 6.81 -2.26
C ALA A 13 -9.95 5.48 -1.75
N THR A 14 -9.26 4.77 -2.63
CA THR A 14 -8.48 3.58 -2.29
C THR A 14 -7.07 3.99 -1.83
N ASN A 15 -6.21 3.00 -1.59
CA ASN A 15 -4.78 3.20 -1.35
C ASN A 15 -4.04 3.98 -2.46
N ILE A 16 -4.64 4.23 -3.63
CA ILE A 16 -4.08 5.11 -4.66
C ILE A 16 -3.88 6.54 -4.12
N ALA A 17 -4.78 7.03 -3.27
CA ALA A 17 -4.65 8.37 -2.68
C ALA A 17 -3.50 8.49 -1.67
N GLU A 18 -2.91 7.36 -1.23
CA GLU A 18 -1.80 7.32 -0.28
C GLU A 18 -0.50 7.85 -0.88
N ALA A 19 -0.21 7.51 -2.15
CA ALA A 19 1.03 7.86 -2.83
C ALA A 19 0.78 8.70 -4.10
N SER A 20 -0.15 8.30 -4.96
CA SER A 20 -0.12 8.66 -6.38
C SER A 20 -0.90 9.92 -6.77
N LEU A 21 -1.67 10.54 -5.87
CA LEU A 21 -2.48 11.71 -6.18
C LEU A 21 -2.30 12.83 -5.15
N THR A 22 -1.96 14.03 -5.61
CA THR A 22 -1.98 15.26 -4.79
C THR A 22 -3.37 15.87 -4.86
N ILE A 23 -4.08 15.86 -3.73
CA ILE A 23 -5.36 16.56 -3.60
C ILE A 23 -5.16 17.66 -2.55
N ASP A 24 -5.33 18.90 -2.98
CA ASP A 24 -5.17 20.05 -2.10
C ASP A 24 -6.43 20.25 -1.22
N GLY A 25 -6.23 20.90 -0.08
CA GLY A 25 -7.31 21.25 0.85
C GLY A 25 -7.83 20.09 1.69
N ILE A 26 -7.03 19.03 1.86
CA ILE A 26 -7.35 17.91 2.76
C ILE A 26 -6.86 18.23 4.16
N PHE A 27 -7.79 18.49 5.08
CA PHE A 27 -7.50 18.72 6.51
C PHE A 27 -7.87 17.53 7.39
N PHE A 28 -8.68 16.61 6.88
CA PHE A 28 -9.21 15.48 7.64
C PHE A 28 -9.02 14.20 6.85
N VAL A 29 -8.50 13.17 7.52
CA VAL A 29 -8.38 11.81 6.99
C VAL A 29 -9.11 10.87 7.93
N VAL A 30 -9.89 9.95 7.36
CA VAL A 30 -10.48 8.82 8.09
C VAL A 30 -9.82 7.55 7.54
N ASP A 31 -9.07 6.85 8.38
CA ASP A 31 -8.30 5.67 8.00
C ASP A 31 -8.89 4.41 8.62
N PRO A 32 -9.49 3.51 7.82
CA PRO A 32 -9.98 2.23 8.30
C PRO A 32 -8.86 1.22 8.61
N GLY A 33 -7.60 1.51 8.24
CA GLY A 33 -6.47 0.62 8.53
C GLY A 33 -6.39 -0.63 7.64
N MET A 34 -7.19 -0.69 6.57
CA MET A 34 -7.25 -1.82 5.64
C MET A 34 -6.90 -1.41 4.21
N ALA A 35 -6.41 -2.38 3.42
CA ALA A 35 -6.20 -2.26 1.98
C ALA A 35 -6.49 -3.59 1.29
N LYS A 36 -6.88 -3.53 0.02
CA LYS A 36 -6.92 -4.72 -0.84
C LYS A 36 -5.53 -4.94 -1.42
N THR A 37 -4.91 -6.06 -1.09
CA THR A 37 -3.55 -6.40 -1.50
C THR A 37 -3.58 -7.67 -2.34
N LYS A 38 -2.82 -7.68 -3.44
CA LYS A 38 -2.62 -8.88 -4.25
C LYS A 38 -1.73 -9.86 -3.47
N SER A 39 -2.19 -11.11 -3.36
CA SER A 39 -1.47 -12.19 -2.70
C SER A 39 -1.43 -13.39 -3.64
N TYR A 40 -0.24 -13.98 -3.81
CA TYR A 40 -0.01 -15.15 -4.65
C TYR A 40 0.20 -16.39 -3.79
N ASN A 41 -0.54 -17.46 -4.07
CA ASN A 41 -0.32 -18.77 -3.46
C ASN A 41 0.44 -19.68 -4.41
N ALA A 42 1.72 -19.91 -4.13
CA ALA A 42 2.60 -20.74 -4.96
C ALA A 42 2.18 -22.22 -5.00
N LYS A 43 1.48 -22.73 -3.97
CA LYS A 43 1.01 -24.13 -3.95
C LYS A 43 -0.16 -24.35 -4.91
N THR A 44 -1.03 -23.35 -5.07
CA THR A 44 -2.20 -23.45 -5.96
C THR A 44 -1.99 -22.77 -7.30
N GLY A 45 -0.91 -21.98 -7.46
CA GLY A 45 -0.61 -21.23 -8.68
C GLY A 45 -1.57 -20.08 -8.95
N MET A 46 -2.29 -19.58 -7.94
CA MET A 46 -3.36 -18.59 -8.12
C MET A 46 -3.05 -17.28 -7.39
N ASP A 47 -3.38 -16.17 -8.06
CA ASP A 47 -3.47 -14.85 -7.46
C ASP A 47 -4.83 -14.67 -6.76
N SER A 48 -4.83 -13.94 -5.65
CA SER A 48 -6.03 -13.59 -4.91
C SER A 48 -5.95 -12.15 -4.39
N LEU A 49 -7.10 -11.48 -4.30
CA LEU A 49 -7.19 -10.12 -3.77
C LEU A 49 -7.75 -10.19 -2.35
N LEU A 50 -6.89 -10.01 -1.36
CA LEU A 50 -7.25 -10.13 0.05
C LEU A 50 -7.36 -8.75 0.69
N ILE A 51 -8.33 -8.58 1.59
CA ILE A 51 -8.37 -7.42 2.48
C ILE A 51 -7.39 -7.69 3.62
N THR A 52 -6.36 -6.87 3.72
CA THR A 52 -5.31 -7.01 4.73
C THR A 52 -5.15 -5.70 5.51
N PRO A 53 -4.71 -5.76 6.78
CA PRO A 53 -4.26 -4.58 7.50
C PRO A 53 -3.14 -3.87 6.73
N VAL A 54 -3.11 -2.55 6.82
CA VAL A 54 -2.03 -1.72 6.24
C VAL A 54 -0.79 -1.76 7.13
N SER A 55 0.37 -1.44 6.57
CA SER A 55 1.57 -1.25 7.39
C SER A 55 1.51 0.07 8.17
N GLN A 56 2.29 0.16 9.24
CA GLN A 56 2.50 1.41 9.99
C GLN A 56 3.08 2.50 9.09
N ALA A 57 3.93 2.15 8.11
CA ALA A 57 4.41 3.07 7.10
C ALA A 57 3.26 3.63 6.24
N ASN A 58 2.35 2.76 5.77
CA ASN A 58 1.19 3.20 4.99
C ASN A 58 0.25 4.10 5.80
N ALA A 59 -0.09 3.70 7.02
CA ALA A 59 -0.92 4.49 7.93
C ALA A 59 -0.31 5.86 8.24
N ARG A 60 1.03 5.97 8.30
CA ARG A 60 1.74 7.25 8.43
C ARG A 60 1.62 8.09 7.16
N GLN A 61 1.77 7.50 5.97
CA GLN A 61 1.58 8.21 4.70
C GLN A 61 0.15 8.74 4.55
N ARG A 62 -0.87 7.94 4.92
CA ARG A 62 -2.28 8.35 4.93
C ARG A 62 -2.52 9.53 5.87
N ALA A 63 -2.02 9.45 7.11
CA ALA A 63 -2.12 10.56 8.06
C ALA A 63 -1.43 11.84 7.55
N GLY A 64 -0.29 11.69 6.86
CA GLY A 64 0.45 12.79 6.25
C GLY A 64 -0.35 13.56 5.18
N ARG A 65 -1.41 12.99 4.62
CA ARG A 65 -2.27 13.69 3.64
C ARG A 65 -3.06 14.84 4.27
N ALA A 66 -3.45 14.72 5.53
CA ALA A 66 -4.14 15.80 6.25
C ALA A 66 -3.21 17.00 6.55
N GLY A 67 -1.89 16.78 6.56
CA GLY A 67 -0.89 17.77 6.98
C GLY A 67 -0.26 18.59 5.86
N ARG A 68 -0.76 18.50 4.62
CA ARG A 68 -0.08 19.10 3.46
C ARG A 68 -0.24 20.61 3.35
N THR A 69 -1.45 21.11 3.58
CA THR A 69 -1.79 22.54 3.44
C THR A 69 -1.87 23.27 4.79
N GLY A 70 -1.77 22.55 5.90
CA GLY A 70 -1.86 23.10 7.25
C GLY A 70 -2.07 22.02 8.31
N PRO A 71 -2.33 22.40 9.58
CA PRO A 71 -2.62 21.45 10.64
C PRO A 71 -3.85 20.59 10.32
N GLY A 72 -3.64 19.29 10.17
CA GLY A 72 -4.69 18.32 9.86
C GLY A 72 -4.95 17.33 10.99
N LYS A 73 -6.08 16.61 10.90
CA LYS A 73 -6.43 15.52 11.82
C LYS A 73 -6.61 14.21 11.06
N CYS A 74 -6.06 13.14 11.62
CA CYS A 74 -6.26 11.77 11.13
C CYS A 74 -7.05 10.98 12.17
N TYR A 75 -8.22 10.49 11.79
CA TYR A 75 -9.06 9.62 12.60
C TYR A 75 -8.84 8.17 12.17
N ARG A 76 -8.31 7.35 13.06
CA ARG A 76 -8.05 5.92 12.81
C ARG A 76 -9.20 5.10 13.39
N LEU A 77 -9.75 4.18 12.60
CA LEU A 77 -10.86 3.30 13.03
C LEU A 77 -10.37 2.01 13.71
N TYR A 78 -9.16 2.04 14.26
CA TYR A 78 -8.50 0.94 14.93
C TYR A 78 -7.76 1.46 16.17
N THR A 79 -7.53 0.58 17.14
CA THR A 79 -6.92 0.95 18.41
C THR A 79 -5.42 1.21 18.23
N GLU A 80 -4.85 1.97 19.16
CA GLU A 80 -3.40 2.14 19.22
C GLU A 80 -2.66 0.81 19.45
N LEU A 81 -3.29 -0.11 20.18
CA LEU A 81 -2.76 -1.46 20.39
C LEU A 81 -2.64 -2.21 19.06
N ALA A 82 -3.69 -2.20 18.23
CA ALA A 82 -3.67 -2.82 16.92
C ALA A 82 -2.62 -2.19 16.00
N TYR A 83 -2.47 -0.86 16.03
CA TYR A 83 -1.42 -0.17 15.28
C TYR A 83 -0.01 -0.63 15.66
N ARG A 84 0.25 -0.84 16.95
CA ARG A 84 1.59 -1.19 17.45
C ARG A 84 1.90 -2.69 17.31
N ASN A 85 0.90 -3.54 17.53
CA ASN A 85 1.12 -4.99 17.69
C ASN A 85 0.64 -5.83 16.50
N GLU A 86 -0.38 -5.38 15.76
CA GLU A 86 -0.98 -6.16 14.67
C GLU A 86 -0.50 -5.70 13.29
N MET A 87 -0.16 -4.41 13.13
CA MET A 87 0.31 -3.85 11.86
C MET A 87 1.82 -4.01 11.69
N LEU A 88 2.24 -4.50 10.52
CA LEU A 88 3.64 -4.57 10.12
C LEU A 88 4.28 -3.17 10.07
N SER A 89 5.57 -3.06 10.40
CA SER A 89 6.29 -1.77 10.36
C SER A 89 6.33 -1.18 8.94
N THR A 90 6.56 -2.03 7.95
CA THR A 90 6.63 -1.74 6.52
C THR A 90 5.86 -2.80 5.74
N SER A 91 5.45 -2.47 4.52
CA SER A 91 4.72 -3.40 3.66
C SER A 91 5.68 -4.45 3.12
N VAL A 92 5.24 -5.71 3.08
CA VAL A 92 6.02 -6.77 2.42
C VAL A 92 6.29 -6.37 0.96
N PRO A 93 7.49 -6.62 0.43
CA PRO A 93 7.82 -6.34 -0.97
C PRO A 93 6.85 -7.01 -1.97
N GLU A 94 6.65 -6.38 -3.13
CA GLU A 94 5.77 -6.92 -4.17
C GLU A 94 6.30 -8.24 -4.73
N ILE A 95 7.63 -8.34 -4.94
CA ILE A 95 8.31 -9.55 -5.41
C ILE A 95 8.05 -10.78 -4.53
N GLN A 96 7.74 -10.59 -3.26
CA GLN A 96 7.45 -11.66 -2.31
C GLN A 96 5.98 -12.09 -2.27
N ARG A 97 5.09 -11.39 -2.99
CA ARG A 97 3.64 -11.60 -2.88
C ARG A 97 2.91 -11.72 -4.23
N THR A 98 3.61 -11.64 -5.35
CA THR A 98 3.02 -11.72 -6.68
C THR A 98 3.60 -12.86 -7.50
N ASN A 99 2.84 -13.32 -8.49
CA ASN A 99 3.34 -14.24 -9.49
C ASN A 99 4.52 -13.62 -10.27
N LEU A 100 5.66 -14.31 -10.30
CA LEU A 100 6.90 -13.86 -10.94
C LEU A 100 7.12 -14.44 -12.34
N SER A 101 6.22 -15.24 -12.91
CA SER A 101 6.41 -15.89 -14.22
C SER A 101 6.78 -14.90 -15.33
N ASN A 102 6.12 -13.75 -15.38
CA ASN A 102 6.43 -12.70 -16.35
C ASN A 102 7.80 -12.05 -16.11
N VAL A 103 8.16 -11.85 -14.84
CA VAL A 103 9.46 -11.28 -14.45
C VAL A 103 10.59 -12.26 -14.79
N VAL A 104 10.40 -13.54 -14.50
CA VAL A 104 11.34 -14.62 -14.85
C VAL A 104 11.55 -14.71 -16.36
N LEU A 105 10.47 -14.65 -17.15
CA LEU A 105 10.58 -14.66 -18.61
C LEU A 105 11.37 -13.46 -19.13
N LEU A 106 11.13 -12.27 -18.57
CA LEU A 106 11.87 -11.06 -18.91
C LEU A 106 13.35 -11.17 -18.57
N LEU A 107 13.69 -11.64 -17.36
CA LEU A 107 15.08 -11.84 -16.93
C LEU A 107 15.82 -12.84 -17.85
N LYS A 108 15.16 -13.94 -18.21
CA LYS A 108 15.69 -14.90 -19.18
C LYS A 108 15.91 -14.26 -20.56
N ALA A 109 14.96 -13.46 -21.05
CA ALA A 109 15.10 -12.74 -22.32
C ALA A 109 16.26 -11.73 -22.31
N MET A 110 16.58 -11.16 -21.15
CA MET A 110 17.74 -10.28 -20.94
C MET A 110 19.09 -11.03 -20.84
N GLY A 111 19.09 -12.37 -20.90
CA GLY A 111 20.28 -13.20 -20.79
C GLY A 111 20.70 -13.55 -19.35
N ILE A 112 19.90 -13.19 -18.35
CA ILE A 112 20.16 -13.53 -16.95
C ILE A 112 19.71 -14.96 -16.72
N ASN A 113 20.66 -15.89 -16.70
CA ASN A 113 20.37 -17.31 -16.60
C ASN A 113 20.33 -17.85 -15.18
N ASP A 114 21.21 -17.34 -14.31
CA ASP A 114 21.20 -17.64 -12.89
C ASP A 114 20.38 -16.60 -12.13
N MET A 115 19.14 -16.97 -11.81
CA MET A 115 18.22 -16.14 -11.04
C MET A 115 18.42 -16.29 -9.54
N LEU A 116 19.05 -17.37 -9.08
CA LEU A 116 19.28 -17.59 -7.65
C LEU A 116 20.46 -16.77 -7.14
N SER A 117 21.45 -16.55 -8.00
CA SER A 117 22.59 -15.66 -7.72
C SER A 117 22.33 -14.20 -8.09
N PHE A 118 21.13 -13.86 -8.58
CA PHE A 118 20.81 -12.50 -8.99
C PHE A 118 20.64 -11.60 -7.76
N ASP A 119 21.24 -10.41 -7.81
CA ASP A 119 21.30 -9.47 -6.69
C ASP A 119 19.97 -8.71 -6.53
N PHE A 120 18.94 -9.40 -6.05
CA PHE A 120 17.67 -8.78 -5.69
C PHE A 120 17.81 -7.99 -4.39
N MET A 121 17.25 -6.76 -4.36
CA MET A 121 17.14 -5.98 -3.13
C MET A 121 16.38 -6.74 -2.03
N ASP A 122 15.26 -7.36 -2.42
CA ASP A 122 14.54 -8.33 -1.61
C ASP A 122 14.34 -9.59 -2.46
N PRO A 123 14.88 -10.75 -2.06
CA PRO A 123 14.73 -11.97 -2.85
C PRO A 123 13.27 -12.47 -2.82
N PRO A 124 12.86 -13.18 -3.89
CA PRO A 124 11.56 -13.85 -3.91
C PRO A 124 11.47 -14.95 -2.84
N PRO A 125 10.26 -15.41 -2.48
CA PRO A 125 10.09 -16.48 -1.51
C PRO A 125 10.67 -17.77 -2.08
N VAL A 126 11.44 -18.49 -1.27
CA VAL A 126 12.03 -19.80 -1.62
C VAL A 126 10.98 -20.91 -1.54
#